data_AF-A0ABD2WU16-F1
#
_entry.id   AF-A0ABD2WU16-F1
#
_cell.length_a   1.000
_cell.length_b   1.000
_cell.length_c   1.000
_cell.angle_alpha   90.00
_cell.angle_beta   90.00
_cell.angle_gamma   90.00
#
_symmetry.space_group_name_H-M   'P 1'
#
loop_
_entity.id
_entity.type
_entity.pdbx_description
1 polymer ?
#
loop_
_entity_poly.entity_id
_entity_poly.type
_entity_poly.pdbx_seq_one_letter_code
_entity_poly.pdbx_strand_id
1 'polypeptide(L)'
;MVFLTAQPLINSPSDGWVNHLTGKTLHNESSQTPPRPPRIPPERQTSRCVQTAVLVEKETQTRCDHATQMYSDDCYVQSIHDRVLDVRPYETFEQMRARMDLDGKARLIQRCYRAYRVLRLIKESAQIYRRLREECDRLEQEKLEYLKKRDEADCRALNSPRNLADIDALLHHLETRPPSLPGCLSPRQRGLELLKIRQRTYKEIDEKMRAVREARAKAARERFLAVNCRPKRWTDCKGRRIEMTTLRNQAALELWQLYRWLEAGESKGRLELLVKARSCIDGHECRSADKLRGLLDQEIFLLSKDVNDEKLDFLRKRILGSFLQFARTVHSCRCRRVASRHEFREPLQRNRIFCLSCKKFRAACDFPAATRRRETLRCKACVRLRVNTRVTVDLKPFAYILERVREDEGSRGSLADAMSAQDVRHLVLDIWHGHSVLSECDDPRELRLPRYEASKPWSPWNCVLLTEQETEAHYCMAASGCLAHYAEHLQRKISLAHTTAKIDFRGLVAFEKCQGMKKEKIGGCQSHLLAPLDNNMLCDN
;
A
#
# COMPACT_ATOMS: atom_id res chain seq x y z
N MET A 1 -36.71 12.10 -49.27
CA MET A 1 -35.55 11.37 -48.74
C MET A 1 -35.06 12.08 -47.49
N VAL A 2 -35.40 11.55 -46.32
CA VAL A 2 -34.80 11.93 -45.03
C VAL A 2 -34.58 10.61 -44.31
N PHE A 3 -33.33 10.16 -44.25
CA PHE A 3 -32.95 8.97 -43.50
C PHE A 3 -32.71 9.38 -42.04
N LEU A 4 -33.60 8.91 -41.15
CA LEU A 4 -33.41 8.97 -39.71
C LEU A 4 -32.40 7.88 -39.30
N THR A 5 -31.35 8.33 -38.64
CA THR A 5 -30.29 7.53 -38.04
C THR A 5 -30.84 6.64 -36.93
N ALA A 6 -30.52 5.35 -36.98
CA ALA A 6 -30.80 4.36 -35.96
C ALA A 6 -30.11 4.73 -34.64
N GLN A 7 -30.90 4.81 -33.56
CA GLN A 7 -30.41 4.90 -32.18
C GLN A 7 -29.79 3.57 -31.73
N PRO A 8 -28.80 3.60 -30.82
CA PRO A 8 -28.12 2.41 -30.35
C PRO A 8 -28.99 1.60 -29.38
N LEU A 9 -28.69 0.30 -29.39
CA LEU A 9 -29.30 -0.79 -28.63
C LEU A 9 -29.53 -0.47 -27.14
N ILE A 10 -30.70 -0.88 -26.69
CA ILE A 10 -31.16 -0.93 -25.30
C ILE A 10 -30.08 -1.53 -24.41
N ASN A 11 -29.59 -0.71 -23.46
CA ASN A 11 -28.75 -1.18 -22.37
C ASN A 11 -29.52 -2.24 -21.57
N SER A 12 -28.94 -3.43 -21.44
CA SER A 12 -29.37 -4.45 -20.47
C SER A 12 -29.44 -3.82 -19.07
N PRO A 13 -30.50 -4.06 -18.27
CA PRO A 13 -30.57 -3.54 -16.92
C PRO A 13 -29.47 -4.19 -16.10
N SER A 14 -28.44 -3.42 -15.76
CA SER A 14 -27.40 -3.83 -14.84
C SER A 14 -28.01 -3.81 -13.44
N ASP A 15 -28.33 -4.98 -12.88
CA ASP A 15 -28.69 -5.11 -11.47
C ASP A 15 -27.53 -4.59 -10.61
N GLY A 16 -27.75 -3.41 -10.04
CA GLY A 16 -26.80 -2.73 -9.19
C GLY A 16 -27.53 -1.84 -8.19
N TRP A 17 -27.01 -1.81 -6.97
CA TRP A 17 -27.57 -1.01 -5.88
C TRP A 17 -27.06 0.42 -5.97
N VAL A 18 -27.96 1.40 -5.85
CA VAL A 18 -27.60 2.81 -5.80
C VAL A 18 -27.59 3.26 -4.35
N ASN A 19 -26.44 3.72 -3.87
CA ASN A 19 -26.37 4.35 -2.55
C ASN A 19 -26.90 5.79 -2.66
N HIS A 20 -28.12 6.03 -2.16
CA HIS A 20 -28.81 7.31 -2.28
C HIS A 20 -28.12 8.50 -1.61
N LEU A 21 -27.23 8.27 -0.63
CA LEU A 21 -26.49 9.34 0.04
C LEU A 21 -25.24 9.77 -0.74
N THR A 22 -24.66 8.86 -1.54
CA THR A 22 -23.39 9.12 -2.25
C THR A 22 -23.53 9.14 -3.77
N GLY A 23 -24.69 8.77 -4.31
CA GLY A 23 -25.00 8.75 -5.74
C GLY A 23 -24.24 7.68 -6.53
N LYS A 24 -23.48 6.79 -5.88
CA LYS A 24 -22.71 5.75 -6.55
C LYS A 24 -23.54 4.49 -6.76
N THR A 25 -23.57 4.02 -8.01
CA THR A 25 -24.11 2.73 -8.44
C THR A 25 -23.06 1.64 -8.26
N LEU A 26 -23.34 0.67 -7.40
CA LEU A 26 -22.54 -0.54 -7.19
C LEU A 26 -23.14 -1.67 -8.02
N HIS A 27 -22.38 -2.23 -8.96
CA HIS A 27 -22.80 -3.39 -9.75
C HIS A 27 -22.31 -4.68 -9.09
N ASN A 28 -23.11 -5.74 -9.13
CA ASN A 28 -22.67 -7.05 -8.63
C ASN A 28 -21.52 -7.57 -9.52
N GLU A 29 -20.37 -7.90 -8.93
CA GLU A 29 -19.26 -8.53 -9.66
C GLU A 29 -19.71 -9.90 -10.18
N SER A 30 -19.66 -10.08 -11.50
CA SER A 30 -19.98 -11.36 -12.16
C SER A 30 -18.94 -12.43 -11.80
N SER A 31 -19.41 -13.63 -11.47
CA SER A 31 -18.59 -14.83 -11.22
C SER A 31 -17.56 -15.09 -12.33
N GLN A 32 -16.34 -15.46 -11.93
CA GLN A 32 -15.10 -15.59 -12.74
C GLN A 32 -15.10 -16.72 -13.80
N THR A 33 -16.26 -17.23 -14.19
CA THR A 33 -16.43 -18.23 -15.24
C THR A 33 -17.42 -17.70 -16.26
N PRO A 34 -17.02 -17.52 -17.55
CA PRO A 34 -17.96 -17.08 -18.57
C PRO A 34 -19.08 -18.12 -18.71
N PRO A 35 -20.36 -17.68 -18.77
CA PRO A 35 -21.46 -18.59 -18.97
C PRO A 35 -21.25 -19.35 -20.28
N ARG A 36 -21.66 -20.63 -20.29
CA ARG A 36 -21.59 -21.46 -21.50
C ARG A 36 -22.35 -20.76 -22.64
N PRO A 37 -21.83 -20.79 -23.87
CA PRO A 37 -22.51 -20.16 -25.00
C PRO A 37 -23.93 -20.74 -25.13
N PRO A 38 -24.96 -19.89 -25.26
CA PRO A 38 -26.33 -20.35 -25.32
C PRO A 38 -26.52 -21.27 -26.54
N ARG A 39 -27.15 -22.43 -26.31
CA ARG A 39 -27.40 -23.44 -27.36
C ARG A 39 -28.36 -22.96 -28.46
N ILE A 40 -29.08 -21.86 -28.20
CA ILE A 40 -30.16 -21.35 -29.04
C ILE A 40 -29.79 -19.93 -29.47
N PRO A 41 -29.89 -19.60 -30.78
CA PRO A 41 -29.68 -18.26 -31.30
C PRO A 41 -30.52 -17.21 -30.55
N PRO A 42 -30.01 -15.98 -30.35
CA PRO A 42 -30.71 -14.93 -29.61
C PRO A 42 -32.11 -14.65 -30.16
N GLU A 43 -32.32 -14.77 -31.49
CA GLU A 43 -33.63 -14.53 -32.12
C GLU A 43 -34.70 -15.58 -31.75
N ARG A 44 -34.30 -16.74 -31.21
CA ARG A 44 -35.20 -17.82 -30.77
C ARG A 44 -35.28 -17.95 -29.25
N GLN A 45 -34.59 -17.07 -28.51
CA GLN A 45 -34.72 -17.01 -27.06
C GLN A 45 -36.01 -16.27 -26.71
N THR A 46 -36.94 -16.98 -26.09
CA THR A 46 -38.16 -16.39 -25.55
C THR A 46 -37.98 -16.19 -24.05
N SER A 47 -38.02 -14.95 -23.58
CA SER A 47 -38.08 -14.65 -22.16
C SER A 47 -39.55 -14.67 -21.72
N ARG A 48 -39.86 -15.53 -20.75
CA ARG A 48 -41.18 -15.51 -20.09
C ARG A 48 -41.04 -14.75 -18.80
N CYS A 49 -41.56 -13.53 -18.74
CA CYS A 49 -41.72 -12.81 -17.48
C CYS A 49 -42.80 -13.54 -16.65
N VAL A 50 -42.40 -14.18 -15.56
CA VAL A 50 -43.34 -14.75 -14.59
C VAL A 50 -43.42 -13.79 -13.42
N GLN A 51 -44.60 -13.20 -13.22
CA GLN A 51 -44.88 -12.40 -12.04
C GLN A 51 -45.23 -13.35 -10.89
N THR A 52 -44.36 -13.47 -9.90
CA THR A 52 -44.66 -14.19 -8.65
C THR A 52 -45.55 -13.31 -7.78
N ALA A 53 -46.87 -13.50 -7.89
CA ALA A 53 -47.84 -12.87 -7.01
C ALA A 53 -48.01 -13.68 -5.72
N VAL A 54 -48.13 -12.99 -4.58
CA VAL A 54 -48.62 -13.61 -3.34
C VAL A 54 -50.13 -13.75 -3.48
N LEU A 55 -50.59 -14.95 -3.83
CA LEU A 55 -52.01 -15.26 -3.90
C LEU A 55 -52.51 -15.53 -2.48
N VAL A 56 -53.55 -14.80 -2.06
CA VAL A 56 -54.25 -15.03 -0.79
C VAL A 56 -55.66 -15.45 -1.12
N GLU A 57 -56.02 -16.67 -0.71
CA GLU A 57 -57.38 -17.18 -0.85
C GLU A 57 -58.30 -16.44 0.14
N LYS A 58 -59.45 -15.98 -0.35
CA LYS A 58 -60.49 -15.34 0.46
C LYS A 58 -61.81 -16.04 0.18
N GLU A 59 -62.43 -16.55 1.24
CA GLU A 59 -63.75 -17.14 1.16
C GLU A 59 -64.83 -16.06 1.25
N THR A 60 -65.90 -16.20 0.46
CA THR A 60 -67.08 -15.34 0.53
C THR A 60 -68.31 -16.22 0.70
N GLN A 61 -69.19 -15.88 1.64
CA GLN A 61 -70.43 -16.61 1.89
C GLN A 61 -71.60 -15.88 1.22
N THR A 62 -72.34 -16.56 0.36
CA THR A 62 -73.58 -16.05 -0.23
C THR A 62 -74.75 -16.19 0.74
N ARG A 63 -75.80 -15.38 0.54
CA ARG A 63 -77.04 -15.49 1.32
C ARG A 63 -77.78 -16.78 0.91
N CYS A 64 -78.18 -17.57 1.91
CA CYS A 64 -79.02 -18.75 1.70
C CYS A 64 -80.41 -18.51 2.27
N ASP A 65 -81.43 -18.49 1.41
CA ASP A 65 -82.82 -18.38 1.84
C ASP A 65 -83.42 -19.75 2.13
N HIS A 66 -84.19 -19.85 3.20
CA HIS A 66 -84.91 -21.06 3.61
C HIS A 66 -86.39 -20.71 3.72
N ALA A 67 -87.26 -21.50 3.08
CA ALA A 67 -88.70 -21.34 3.17
C ALA A 67 -89.28 -22.41 4.10
N THR A 68 -90.22 -21.99 4.95
CA THR A 68 -90.97 -22.88 5.83
C THR A 68 -92.45 -22.75 5.52
N GLN A 69 -93.12 -23.85 5.21
CA GLN A 69 -94.56 -23.91 5.00
C GLN A 69 -95.21 -24.62 6.19
N MET A 70 -96.19 -23.97 6.82
CA MET A 70 -96.95 -24.60 7.90
C MET A 70 -97.92 -25.64 7.32
N TYR A 71 -98.12 -26.73 8.05
CA TYR A 71 -99.14 -27.71 7.70
C TYR A 71 -100.54 -27.07 7.78
N SER A 72 -101.35 -27.27 6.74
CA SER A 72 -102.75 -26.83 6.67
C SER A 72 -103.53 -27.86 5.88
N ASP A 73 -104.78 -28.11 6.26
CA ASP A 73 -105.63 -29.12 5.61
C ASP A 73 -105.87 -28.81 4.11
N ASP A 74 -105.80 -27.52 3.72
CA ASP A 74 -105.98 -27.06 2.34
C ASP A 74 -104.69 -27.11 1.50
N CYS A 75 -103.53 -27.45 2.10
CA CYS A 75 -102.23 -27.45 1.43
C CYS A 75 -101.34 -28.62 1.88
N TYR A 76 -101.15 -29.60 0.99
CA TYR A 76 -100.30 -30.77 1.27
C TYR A 76 -98.81 -30.43 1.21
N VAL A 77 -98.10 -30.61 2.33
CA VAL A 77 -96.64 -30.46 2.45
C VAL A 77 -96.00 -31.82 2.74
N GLN A 78 -94.99 -32.23 1.97
CA GLN A 78 -94.31 -33.51 2.15
C GLN A 78 -93.28 -33.46 3.28
N SER A 79 -93.38 -34.38 4.24
CA SER A 79 -92.50 -34.47 5.41
C SER A 79 -91.40 -35.54 5.31
N ILE A 80 -91.14 -36.06 4.09
CA ILE A 80 -90.29 -37.24 3.86
C ILE A 80 -88.82 -36.98 4.24
N HIS A 81 -88.38 -35.72 4.17
CA HIS A 81 -87.01 -35.31 4.51
C HIS A 81 -86.88 -34.66 5.89
N ASP A 82 -87.98 -34.56 6.63
CA ASP A 82 -88.00 -33.96 7.95
C ASP A 82 -87.33 -34.89 8.97
N ARG A 83 -86.67 -34.28 9.96
CA ARG A 83 -86.00 -35.01 11.03
C ARG A 83 -86.60 -34.59 12.36
N VAL A 84 -87.11 -35.56 13.12
CA VAL A 84 -87.52 -35.36 14.50
C VAL A 84 -86.27 -35.40 15.37
N LEU A 85 -86.05 -34.35 16.17
CA LEU A 85 -84.88 -34.22 17.03
C LEU A 85 -85.33 -34.22 18.50
N ASP A 86 -84.62 -34.98 19.34
CA ASP A 86 -84.80 -34.93 20.79
C ASP A 86 -84.23 -33.62 21.36
N VAL A 87 -85.00 -32.99 22.26
CA VAL A 87 -84.61 -31.72 22.87
C VAL A 87 -83.45 -31.94 23.84
N ARG A 88 -82.32 -31.28 23.56
CA ARG A 88 -81.21 -31.17 24.51
C ARG A 88 -81.49 -30.05 25.51
N PRO A 89 -80.94 -30.11 26.75
CA PRO A 89 -81.02 -29.01 27.68
C PRO A 89 -80.53 -27.71 27.01
N TYR A 90 -81.36 -26.68 27.06
CA TYR A 90 -81.00 -25.37 26.54
C TYR A 90 -79.87 -24.78 27.40
N GLU A 91 -78.75 -24.47 26.76
CA GLU A 91 -77.66 -23.74 27.41
C GLU A 91 -77.93 -22.24 27.30
N THR A 92 -78.03 -21.56 28.44
CA THR A 92 -78.16 -20.11 28.43
C THR A 92 -76.86 -19.46 27.96
N PHE A 93 -76.96 -18.25 27.39
CA PHE A 93 -75.78 -17.51 26.92
C PHE A 93 -74.70 -17.36 28.02
N GLU A 94 -75.12 -17.16 29.28
CA GLU A 94 -74.22 -17.04 30.42
C GLU A 94 -73.48 -18.34 30.74
N GLN A 95 -74.17 -19.49 30.68
CA GLN A 95 -73.57 -20.81 30.85
C GLN A 95 -72.56 -21.11 29.75
N MET A 96 -72.92 -20.81 28.49
CA MET A 96 -72.01 -20.97 27.34
C MET A 96 -70.76 -20.11 27.50
N ARG A 97 -70.93 -18.83 27.88
CA ARG A 97 -69.82 -17.89 28.07
C ARG A 97 -68.90 -18.30 29.22
N ALA A 98 -69.46 -18.78 30.34
CA ALA A 98 -68.69 -19.31 31.46
C ALA A 98 -67.94 -20.60 31.09
N ARG A 99 -68.58 -21.51 30.34
CA ARG A 99 -67.95 -22.75 29.83
C ARG A 99 -66.82 -22.48 28.83
N MET A 100 -67.02 -21.53 27.93
CA MET A 100 -66.02 -21.19 26.91
C MET A 100 -64.80 -20.45 27.48
N ASP A 101 -64.97 -19.67 28.56
CA ASP A 101 -63.95 -18.86 29.24
C ASP A 101 -62.95 -18.23 28.27
N LEU A 102 -63.48 -17.41 27.35
CA LEU A 102 -62.67 -16.76 26.32
C LEU A 102 -61.63 -15.84 26.94
N ASP A 103 -61.97 -15.17 28.05
CA ASP A 103 -61.08 -14.25 28.75
C ASP A 103 -59.90 -15.00 29.42
N GLY A 104 -60.15 -16.15 30.05
CA GLY A 104 -59.10 -16.99 30.62
C GLY A 104 -58.17 -17.55 29.55
N LYS A 105 -58.72 -18.03 28.43
CA LYS A 105 -57.94 -18.50 27.27
C LYS A 105 -57.11 -17.36 26.65
N ALA A 106 -57.69 -16.17 26.50
CA ALA A 106 -56.98 -15.00 26.01
C ALA A 106 -55.82 -14.62 26.93
N ARG A 107 -56.03 -14.62 28.26
CA ARG A 107 -54.96 -14.38 29.25
C ARG A 107 -53.86 -15.43 29.15
N LEU A 108 -54.19 -16.70 28.96
CA LEU A 108 -53.20 -17.78 28.77
C LEU A 108 -52.37 -17.56 27.51
N ILE A 109 -53.01 -17.27 26.38
CA ILE A 109 -52.32 -16.99 25.10
C ILE A 109 -51.39 -15.78 25.26
N GLN A 110 -51.88 -14.69 25.87
CA GLN A 110 -51.09 -13.49 26.11
C GLN A 110 -49.89 -13.77 27.02
N ARG A 111 -50.05 -14.56 28.09
CA ARG A 111 -48.96 -14.96 28.99
C ARG A 111 -47.90 -15.77 28.23
N CYS A 112 -48.31 -16.79 27.48
CA CYS A 112 -47.41 -17.62 26.69
C CYS A 112 -46.69 -16.80 25.62
N TYR A 113 -47.39 -15.90 24.94
CA TYR A 113 -46.81 -15.03 23.92
C TYR A 113 -45.80 -14.02 24.50
N ARG A 114 -46.08 -13.43 25.68
CA ARG A 114 -45.13 -12.57 26.39
C ARG A 114 -43.85 -13.34 26.76
N ALA A 115 -43.98 -14.55 27.29
CA ALA A 115 -42.84 -15.41 27.61
C ALA A 115 -42.02 -15.77 26.35
N TYR A 116 -42.70 -16.15 25.26
CA TYR A 116 -42.06 -16.41 23.97
C TYR A 116 -41.29 -15.20 23.45
N ARG A 117 -41.88 -14.00 23.49
CA ARG A 117 -41.21 -12.76 23.04
C ARG A 117 -39.93 -12.49 23.82
N VAL A 118 -39.95 -12.64 25.14
CA VAL A 118 -38.76 -12.45 25.98
C VAL A 118 -37.70 -13.50 25.66
N LEU A 119 -38.07 -14.77 25.56
CA LEU A 119 -37.13 -15.84 25.20
C LEU A 119 -36.54 -15.66 23.80
N ARG A 120 -37.33 -15.18 22.84
CA ARG A 120 -36.86 -14.87 21.49
C ARG A 120 -35.83 -13.74 21.53
N LEU A 121 -36.12 -12.66 22.26
CA LEU A 121 -35.19 -11.54 22.44
C LEU A 121 -33.90 -11.99 23.11
N ILE A 122 -33.96 -12.82 24.17
CA ILE A 122 -32.77 -13.35 24.85
C ILE A 122 -31.93 -14.21 23.90
N LYS A 123 -32.56 -15.04 23.06
CA LYS A 123 -31.85 -15.86 22.07
C LYS A 123 -31.17 -14.99 21.01
N GLU A 124 -31.89 -14.02 20.45
CA GLU A 124 -31.37 -13.07 19.47
C GLU A 124 -30.21 -12.25 20.06
N SER A 125 -30.35 -11.72 21.27
CA SER A 125 -29.30 -10.95 21.95
C SER A 125 -28.09 -11.80 22.31
N ALA A 126 -28.29 -13.04 22.78
CA ALA A 126 -27.19 -13.96 23.06
C ALA A 126 -26.42 -14.34 21.79
N GLN A 127 -27.10 -14.50 20.65
CA GLN A 127 -26.44 -14.77 19.37
C GLN A 127 -25.62 -13.57 18.89
N ILE A 128 -26.12 -12.34 19.08
CA ILE A 128 -25.36 -11.12 18.77
C ILE A 128 -24.14 -11.03 19.69
N TYR A 129 -24.32 -11.23 20.99
CA TYR A 129 -23.22 -11.18 21.97
C TYR A 129 -22.11 -12.20 21.65
N ARG A 130 -22.47 -13.44 21.33
CA ARG A 130 -21.49 -14.48 20.95
C ARG A 130 -20.69 -14.07 19.71
N ARG A 131 -21.35 -13.57 18.67
CA ARG A 131 -20.68 -13.08 17.45
C ARG A 131 -19.72 -11.93 17.74
N LEU A 132 -20.15 -10.94 18.52
CA LEU A 132 -19.30 -9.81 18.92
C LEU A 132 -18.10 -10.29 19.73
N ARG A 133 -18.29 -11.27 20.62
CA ARG A 133 -17.20 -11.84 21.42
C ARG A 133 -16.17 -12.57 20.55
N GLU A 134 -16.62 -13.41 19.63
CA GLU A 134 -15.76 -14.10 18.66
C GLU A 134 -14.98 -13.13 17.76
N GLU A 135 -15.60 -12.00 17.39
CA GLU A 135 -14.94 -10.93 16.65
C GLU A 135 -13.88 -10.22 17.48
N CYS A 136 -14.17 -9.87 18.74
CA CYS A 136 -13.18 -9.31 19.66
C CYS A 136 -11.98 -10.26 19.85
N ASP A 137 -12.23 -11.54 20.14
CA ASP A 137 -11.17 -12.52 20.37
C ASP A 137 -10.30 -12.72 19.09
N ARG A 138 -10.91 -12.67 17.89
CA ARG A 138 -10.20 -12.71 16.61
C ARG A 138 -9.33 -11.48 16.36
N LEU A 139 -9.85 -10.28 16.60
CA LEU A 139 -9.09 -9.03 16.45
C LEU A 139 -7.91 -8.97 17.42
N GLU A 140 -8.09 -9.44 18.66
CA GLU A 140 -7.01 -9.56 19.64
C GLU A 140 -5.91 -10.54 19.18
N GLN A 141 -6.29 -11.69 18.61
CA GLN A 141 -5.34 -12.65 18.03
C GLN A 141 -4.57 -12.07 16.85
N GLU A 142 -5.26 -11.40 15.91
CA GLU A 142 -4.62 -10.74 14.77
C GLU A 142 -3.62 -9.66 15.23
N LYS A 143 -3.98 -8.88 16.24
CA LYS A 143 -3.08 -7.88 16.85
C LYS A 143 -1.85 -8.54 17.48
N LEU A 144 -2.02 -9.64 18.21
CA LEU A 144 -0.92 -10.38 18.82
C LEU A 144 0.02 -10.98 17.75
N GLU A 145 -0.53 -11.56 16.69
CA GLU A 145 0.26 -12.07 15.57
C GLU A 145 1.03 -10.96 14.85
N TYR A 146 0.41 -9.80 14.67
CA TYR A 146 1.05 -8.64 14.08
C TYR A 146 2.25 -8.17 14.92
N LEU A 147 2.08 -8.06 16.23
CA LEU A 147 3.16 -7.71 17.16
C LEU A 147 4.30 -8.73 17.12
N LYS A 148 3.98 -10.04 17.14
CA LYS A 148 4.99 -11.11 17.00
C LYS A 148 5.77 -11.00 15.70
N LYS A 149 5.10 -10.81 14.56
CA LYS A 149 5.74 -10.63 13.25
C LYS A 149 6.66 -9.40 13.22
N ARG A 150 6.25 -8.31 13.87
CA ARG A 150 7.05 -7.09 14.01
C ARG A 150 8.31 -7.36 14.83
N ASP A 151 8.18 -8.01 15.98
CA ASP A 151 9.30 -8.33 16.86
C ASP A 151 10.27 -9.33 16.20
N GLU A 152 9.76 -10.31 15.47
CA GLU A 152 10.57 -11.22 14.64
C GLU A 152 11.33 -10.48 13.53
N ALA A 153 10.70 -9.48 12.89
CA ALA A 153 11.36 -8.65 11.89
C ALA A 153 12.49 -7.81 12.51
N ASP A 154 12.26 -7.23 13.68
CA ASP A 154 13.27 -6.48 14.43
C ASP A 154 14.44 -7.38 14.87
N CYS A 155 14.15 -8.56 15.44
CA CYS A 155 15.16 -9.55 15.79
C CYS A 155 15.99 -9.98 14.58
N ARG A 156 15.34 -10.25 13.44
CA ARG A 156 16.06 -10.57 12.18
C ARG A 156 16.94 -9.41 11.72
N ALA A 157 16.46 -8.18 11.83
CA ALA A 157 17.21 -6.99 11.46
C ALA A 157 18.42 -6.75 12.38
N LEU A 158 18.32 -7.06 13.67
CA LEU A 158 19.45 -7.00 14.61
C LEU A 158 20.48 -8.11 14.31
N ASN A 159 20.02 -9.33 14.02
CA ASN A 159 20.90 -10.46 13.70
C ASN A 159 21.61 -10.31 12.35
N SER A 160 20.97 -9.66 11.38
CA SER A 160 21.55 -9.45 10.05
C SER A 160 21.17 -8.08 9.50
N PRO A 161 21.89 -7.01 9.92
CA PRO A 161 21.59 -5.66 9.48
C PRO A 161 21.85 -5.51 7.97
N ARG A 162 20.81 -5.17 7.22
CA ARG A 162 20.87 -4.98 5.76
C ARG A 162 20.96 -3.51 5.40
N ASN A 163 20.29 -2.70 6.20
CA ASN A 163 20.08 -1.29 5.94
C ASN A 163 20.83 -0.46 6.96
N LEU A 164 21.07 0.79 6.59
CA LEU A 164 21.72 1.74 7.46
C LEU A 164 20.97 1.98 8.79
N ALA A 165 19.64 1.88 8.78
CA ALA A 165 18.79 1.98 9.97
C ALA A 165 18.90 0.75 10.89
N ASP A 166 19.13 -0.44 10.33
CA ASP A 166 19.33 -1.65 11.14
C ASP A 166 20.64 -1.58 11.94
N ILE A 167 21.67 -0.97 11.33
CA ILE A 167 22.94 -0.71 12.01
C ILE A 167 22.73 0.28 13.16
N ASP A 168 22.03 1.39 12.92
CA ASP A 168 21.76 2.38 13.97
C ASP A 168 20.96 1.77 15.14
N ALA A 169 19.97 0.92 14.83
CA ALA A 169 19.22 0.17 15.84
C ALA A 169 20.12 -0.79 16.63
N LEU A 170 20.97 -1.59 15.96
CA LEU A 170 21.88 -2.50 16.64
C LEU A 170 22.85 -1.76 17.57
N LEU A 171 23.41 -0.63 17.11
CA LEU A 171 24.31 0.18 17.92
C LEU A 171 23.58 0.76 19.14
N HIS A 172 22.36 1.25 18.97
CA HIS A 172 21.52 1.71 20.07
C HIS A 172 21.24 0.58 21.07
N HIS A 173 20.97 -0.64 20.61
CA HIS A 173 20.77 -1.80 21.49
C HIS A 173 22.05 -2.19 22.26
N LEU A 174 23.22 -2.14 21.62
CA LEU A 174 24.49 -2.39 22.29
C LEU A 174 24.84 -1.31 23.33
N GLU A 175 24.43 -0.06 23.09
CA GLU A 175 24.65 1.07 24.00
C GLU A 175 23.65 1.06 25.18
N THR A 176 22.39 0.68 24.95
CA THR A 176 21.34 0.67 26.00
C THR A 176 21.31 -0.62 26.81
N ARG A 177 21.58 -1.77 26.18
CA ARG A 177 21.60 -3.09 26.80
C ARG A 177 22.91 -3.81 26.49
N PRO A 178 24.00 -3.49 27.21
CA PRO A 178 25.27 -4.17 27.00
C PRO A 178 25.11 -5.67 27.28
N PRO A 179 25.80 -6.54 26.53
CA PRO A 179 25.74 -7.98 26.72
C PRO A 179 26.11 -8.37 28.15
N SER A 180 25.44 -9.41 28.67
CA SER A 180 25.68 -9.97 30.00
C SER A 180 27.10 -10.50 30.06
N LEU A 181 27.98 -9.71 30.68
CA LEU A 181 29.37 -10.08 30.93
C LEU A 181 29.48 -10.83 32.26
N PRO A 182 30.43 -11.77 32.42
CA PRO A 182 30.65 -12.45 33.69
C PRO A 182 30.82 -11.45 34.84
N GLY A 183 30.08 -11.67 35.94
CA GLY A 183 30.04 -10.74 37.08
C GLY A 183 31.38 -10.56 37.81
N CYS A 184 32.34 -11.45 37.58
CA CYS A 184 33.67 -11.42 38.17
C CYS A 184 34.66 -10.45 37.50
N LEU A 185 34.26 -9.74 36.43
CA LEU A 185 35.15 -8.80 35.73
C LEU A 185 35.25 -7.46 36.45
N SER A 186 36.48 -6.97 36.64
CA SER A 186 36.70 -5.59 37.09
C SER A 186 36.10 -4.58 36.11
N PRO A 187 35.72 -3.35 36.55
CA PRO A 187 35.15 -2.33 35.66
C PRO A 187 36.00 -2.06 34.41
N ARG A 188 37.33 -2.08 34.54
CA ARG A 188 38.27 -1.89 33.42
C ARG A 188 38.26 -3.07 32.44
N GLN A 189 38.23 -4.31 32.94
CA GLN A 189 38.14 -5.51 32.10
C GLN A 189 36.78 -5.60 31.40
N ARG A 190 35.70 -5.25 32.11
CA ARG A 190 34.35 -5.18 31.56
C ARG A 190 34.26 -4.17 30.41
N GLY A 191 34.86 -2.98 30.57
CA GLY A 191 34.96 -1.99 29.50
C GLY A 191 35.76 -2.50 28.29
N LEU A 192 36.87 -3.20 28.51
CA LEU A 192 37.67 -3.78 27.43
C LEU A 192 36.93 -4.86 26.65
N GLU A 193 36.21 -5.76 27.34
CA GLU A 193 35.42 -6.81 26.68
C GLU A 193 34.26 -6.22 25.86
N LEU A 194 33.57 -5.19 26.37
CA LEU A 194 32.57 -4.46 25.59
C LEU A 194 33.17 -3.84 24.32
N LEU A 195 34.37 -3.28 24.39
CA LEU A 195 35.06 -2.73 23.22
C LEU A 195 35.44 -3.82 22.20
N LYS A 196 35.88 -5.00 22.67
CA LYS A 196 36.17 -6.15 21.79
C LYS A 196 34.91 -6.65 21.08
N ILE A 197 33.80 -6.80 21.81
CA ILE A 197 32.51 -7.19 21.24
C ILE A 197 32.08 -6.15 20.20
N ARG A 198 32.11 -4.86 20.55
CA ARG A 198 31.81 -3.75 19.64
C ARG A 198 32.66 -3.82 18.37
N GLN A 199 33.97 -4.00 18.50
CA GLN A 199 34.89 -4.10 17.35
C GLN A 199 34.54 -5.28 16.43
N ARG A 200 34.25 -6.47 16.98
CA ARG A 200 33.85 -7.65 16.18
C ARG A 200 32.57 -7.37 15.41
N THR A 201 31.54 -6.86 16.09
CA THR A 201 30.26 -6.51 15.46
C THR A 201 30.43 -5.50 14.33
N TYR A 202 31.25 -4.46 14.51
CA TYR A 202 31.54 -3.50 13.44
C TYR A 202 32.23 -4.14 12.23
N LYS A 203 33.17 -5.07 12.43
CA LYS A 203 33.86 -5.75 11.34
C LYS A 203 32.91 -6.61 10.52
N GLU A 204 32.08 -7.42 11.17
CA GLU A 204 31.07 -8.26 10.50
C GLU A 204 30.06 -7.40 9.71
N ILE A 205 29.64 -6.27 10.27
CA ILE A 205 28.77 -5.32 9.58
C ILE A 205 29.46 -4.72 8.36
N ASP A 206 30.72 -4.26 8.50
CA ASP A 206 31.43 -3.64 7.38
C ASP A 206 31.62 -4.63 6.23
N GLU A 207 31.92 -5.90 6.52
CA GLU A 207 31.99 -6.98 5.53
C GLU A 207 30.67 -7.18 4.78
N LYS A 208 29.56 -7.35 5.51
CA LYS A 208 28.21 -7.46 4.90
C LYS A 208 27.88 -6.23 4.05
N MET A 209 28.16 -5.03 4.56
CA MET A 209 27.92 -3.78 3.85
C MET A 209 28.84 -3.59 2.65
N ARG A 210 30.05 -4.16 2.67
CA ARG A 210 30.97 -4.16 1.52
C ARG A 210 30.41 -5.02 0.41
N ALA A 211 29.93 -6.23 0.71
CA ALA A 211 29.24 -7.08 -0.26
C ALA A 211 28.01 -6.39 -0.88
N VAL A 212 27.19 -5.72 -0.08
CA VAL A 212 26.03 -4.94 -0.60
C VAL A 212 26.50 -3.77 -1.47
N ARG A 213 27.56 -3.05 -1.08
CA ARG A 213 28.14 -1.96 -1.88
C ARG A 213 28.67 -2.47 -3.21
N GLU A 214 29.35 -3.61 -3.22
CA GLU A 214 29.87 -4.26 -4.42
C GLU A 214 28.75 -4.73 -5.33
N ALA A 215 27.71 -5.36 -4.79
CA ALA A 215 26.51 -5.74 -5.54
C ALA A 215 25.80 -4.51 -6.14
N ARG A 216 25.66 -3.42 -5.38
CA ARG A 216 25.08 -2.15 -5.88
C ARG A 216 25.96 -1.51 -6.95
N ALA A 217 27.29 -1.55 -6.81
CA ALA A 217 28.23 -1.03 -7.80
C ALA A 217 28.22 -1.87 -9.08
N LYS A 218 28.08 -3.20 -8.95
CA LYS A 218 27.86 -4.13 -10.06
C LYS A 218 26.56 -3.79 -10.80
N ALA A 219 25.43 -3.73 -10.10
CA ALA A 219 24.16 -3.31 -10.67
C ALA A 219 24.21 -1.89 -11.26
N ALA A 220 25.01 -0.97 -10.71
CA ALA A 220 25.25 0.35 -11.28
C ALA A 220 25.99 0.30 -12.62
N ARG A 221 27.00 -0.57 -12.74
CA ARG A 221 27.74 -0.76 -13.99
C ARG A 221 26.85 -1.34 -15.09
N GLU A 222 25.97 -2.27 -14.75
CA GLU A 222 25.00 -2.89 -15.67
C GLU A 222 23.84 -1.96 -16.06
N ARG A 223 23.44 -1.06 -15.16
CA ARG A 223 22.33 -0.11 -15.38
C ARG A 223 22.47 0.68 -16.67
N PHE A 224 23.68 1.10 -17.01
CA PHE A 224 23.99 1.82 -18.25
C PHE A 224 23.47 1.07 -19.50
N LEU A 225 23.83 -0.21 -19.65
CA LEU A 225 23.40 -1.02 -20.79
C LEU A 225 21.91 -1.36 -20.69
N ALA A 226 21.43 -1.74 -19.50
CA ALA A 226 20.04 -2.12 -19.27
C ALA A 226 19.05 -0.99 -19.59
N VAL A 227 19.42 0.27 -19.35
CA VAL A 227 18.58 1.43 -19.70
C VAL A 227 18.52 1.64 -21.21
N ASN A 228 19.64 1.48 -21.91
CA ASN A 228 19.72 1.68 -23.36
C ASN A 228 19.10 0.53 -24.18
N CYS A 229 18.88 -0.64 -23.57
CA CYS A 229 18.17 -1.76 -24.18
C CYS A 229 16.64 -1.59 -24.22
N ARG A 230 16.08 -0.63 -23.47
CA ARG A 230 14.61 -0.52 -23.31
C ARG A 230 13.95 -0.01 -24.59
N PRO A 231 12.83 -0.61 -25.04
CA PRO A 231 12.06 -0.09 -26.16
C PRO A 231 11.54 1.31 -25.86
N LYS A 232 11.39 2.14 -26.90
CA LYS A 232 10.79 3.46 -26.76
C LYS A 232 9.30 3.27 -26.53
N ARG A 233 8.76 3.85 -25.45
CA ARG A 233 7.36 3.73 -25.05
C ARG A 233 6.69 5.09 -25.13
N TRP A 234 5.53 5.17 -25.76
CA TRP A 234 4.67 6.35 -25.72
C TRP A 234 3.20 5.93 -25.72
N THR A 235 2.33 6.84 -25.30
CA THR A 235 0.88 6.66 -25.36
C THR A 235 0.35 7.32 -26.61
N ASP A 236 -0.44 6.57 -27.37
CA ASP A 236 -1.23 7.08 -28.50
C ASP A 236 -2.27 8.11 -28.01
N CYS A 237 -2.84 8.92 -28.92
CA CYS A 237 -3.92 9.85 -28.60
C CYS A 237 -5.16 9.16 -28.01
N LYS A 238 -5.30 7.84 -28.24
CA LYS A 238 -6.34 6.96 -27.66
C LYS A 238 -5.94 6.29 -26.33
N GLY A 239 -4.85 6.71 -25.69
CA GLY A 239 -4.39 6.18 -24.40
C GLY A 239 -3.74 4.78 -24.45
N ARG A 240 -3.59 4.17 -25.64
CA ARG A 240 -2.91 2.87 -25.82
C ARG A 240 -1.41 3.03 -25.70
N ARG A 241 -0.74 2.12 -24.98
CA ARG A 241 0.73 2.10 -24.86
C ARG A 241 1.33 1.42 -26.08
N ILE A 242 2.13 2.14 -26.85
CA ILE A 242 2.87 1.62 -28.00
C ILE A 242 4.34 1.47 -27.58
N GLU A 243 4.93 0.31 -27.89
CA GLU A 243 6.35 0.03 -27.71
C GLU A 243 7.02 -0.11 -29.08
N MET A 244 8.16 0.56 -29.29
CA MET A 244 8.94 0.46 -30.52
C MET A 244 10.40 0.17 -30.21
N THR A 245 10.90 -0.89 -30.85
CA THR A 245 12.31 -1.24 -30.85
C THR A 245 13.02 -0.49 -31.97
N THR A 246 14.00 0.34 -31.61
CA THR A 246 14.82 1.07 -32.60
C THR A 246 16.11 0.31 -32.89
N LEU A 247 16.76 0.61 -34.02
CA LEU A 247 18.10 0.08 -34.35
C LEU A 247 19.12 0.36 -33.24
N ARG A 248 19.02 1.51 -32.57
CA ARG A 248 19.81 1.85 -31.39
C ARG A 248 19.57 0.87 -30.23
N ASN A 249 18.32 0.54 -29.94
CA ASN A 249 17.98 -0.39 -28.86
C ASN A 249 18.45 -1.80 -29.19
N GLN A 250 18.37 -2.23 -30.45
CA GLN A 250 18.91 -3.50 -30.93
C GLN A 250 20.43 -3.57 -30.76
N ALA A 251 21.17 -2.54 -31.18
CA ALA A 251 22.61 -2.46 -30.97
C ALA A 251 22.99 -2.48 -29.47
N ALA A 252 22.19 -1.83 -28.61
CA ALA A 252 22.39 -1.90 -27.16
C ALA A 252 22.16 -3.31 -26.61
N LEU A 253 21.15 -4.03 -27.12
CA LEU A 253 20.83 -5.40 -26.73
C LEU A 253 21.96 -6.37 -27.12
N GLU A 254 22.54 -6.22 -28.31
CA GLU A 254 23.68 -7.02 -28.77
C GLU A 254 24.90 -6.83 -27.85
N LEU A 255 25.25 -5.57 -27.53
CA LEU A 255 26.32 -5.25 -26.58
C LEU A 255 26.03 -5.78 -25.17
N TRP A 256 24.77 -5.77 -24.74
CA TRP A 256 24.36 -6.30 -23.44
C TRP A 256 24.44 -7.83 -23.39
N GLN A 257 24.07 -8.53 -24.47
CA GLN A 257 24.23 -9.98 -24.58
C GLN A 257 25.71 -10.38 -24.52
N LEU A 258 26.57 -9.70 -25.28
CA LEU A 258 28.02 -9.92 -25.23
C LEU A 258 28.59 -9.68 -23.83
N TYR A 259 28.18 -8.61 -23.15
CA TYR A 259 28.58 -8.35 -21.76
C TYR A 259 28.17 -9.49 -20.82
N ARG A 260 26.91 -9.95 -20.90
CA ARG A 260 26.41 -11.04 -20.05
C ARG A 260 27.10 -12.35 -20.31
N TRP A 261 27.42 -12.67 -21.56
CA TRP A 261 28.19 -13.86 -21.90
C TRP A 261 29.61 -13.78 -21.34
N LEU A 262 30.30 -12.63 -21.49
CA LEU A 262 31.65 -12.44 -20.95
C LEU A 262 31.69 -12.56 -19.43
N GLU A 263 30.61 -12.14 -18.76
CA GLU A 263 30.45 -12.22 -17.31
C GLU A 263 30.11 -13.62 -16.81
N ALA A 264 29.20 -14.32 -17.47
CA ALA A 264 28.74 -15.63 -17.05
C ALA A 264 29.72 -16.76 -17.41
N GLY A 265 30.59 -16.54 -18.41
CA GLY A 265 31.30 -17.60 -19.13
C GLY A 265 31.97 -18.65 -18.24
N GLU A 266 31.35 -19.82 -18.19
CA GLU A 266 31.90 -21.09 -17.73
C GLU A 266 33.08 -21.50 -18.62
N SER A 267 33.98 -22.35 -18.12
CA SER A 267 35.24 -22.72 -18.79
C SER A 267 35.00 -23.35 -20.17
N LYS A 268 33.88 -24.06 -20.35
CA LYS A 268 33.50 -24.74 -21.60
C LYS A 268 32.88 -23.74 -22.58
N GLY A 269 33.57 -23.48 -23.70
CA GLY A 269 33.13 -22.54 -24.74
C GLY A 269 33.58 -21.08 -24.54
N ARG A 270 34.35 -20.78 -23.49
CA ARG A 270 34.86 -19.43 -23.23
C ARG A 270 35.80 -18.92 -24.33
N LEU A 271 36.61 -19.80 -24.91
CA LEU A 271 37.54 -19.44 -25.99
C LEU A 271 36.81 -18.93 -27.24
N GLU A 272 35.75 -19.64 -27.66
CA GLU A 272 34.91 -19.24 -28.79
C GLU A 272 34.23 -17.90 -28.55
N LEU A 273 33.74 -17.67 -27.33
CA LEU A 273 33.15 -16.40 -26.94
C LEU A 273 34.16 -15.25 -27.01
N LEU A 274 35.39 -15.45 -26.55
CA LEU A 274 36.44 -14.42 -26.59
C LEU A 274 36.84 -14.10 -28.04
N VAL A 275 36.93 -15.11 -28.91
CA VAL A 275 37.18 -14.92 -30.35
C VAL A 275 36.04 -14.15 -31.00
N LYS A 276 34.78 -14.47 -30.67
CA LYS A 276 33.60 -13.73 -31.15
C LYS A 276 33.59 -12.27 -30.65
N ALA A 277 33.92 -12.05 -29.38
CA ALA A 277 34.01 -10.69 -28.82
C ALA A 277 35.13 -9.89 -29.49
N ARG A 278 36.27 -10.52 -29.79
CA ARG A 278 37.40 -9.92 -30.52
C ARG A 278 36.99 -9.51 -31.94
N SER A 279 36.32 -10.39 -32.69
CA SER A 279 35.88 -10.08 -34.06
C SER A 279 34.87 -8.92 -34.12
N CYS A 280 34.01 -8.77 -33.10
CA CYS A 280 33.13 -7.60 -32.99
C CYS A 280 33.88 -6.26 -32.82
N ILE A 281 35.15 -6.28 -32.41
CA ILE A 281 35.96 -5.08 -32.14
C ILE A 281 36.97 -4.81 -33.27
N ASP A 282 37.24 -5.77 -34.15
CA ASP A 282 38.27 -5.66 -35.20
C ASP A 282 38.06 -4.46 -36.14
N GLY A 283 36.82 -3.99 -36.32
CA GLY A 283 36.52 -2.76 -37.08
C GLY A 283 36.91 -1.44 -36.40
N HIS A 284 37.34 -1.48 -35.13
CA HIS A 284 37.63 -0.30 -34.31
C HIS A 284 39.14 -0.11 -34.05
N GLU A 285 39.68 1.01 -34.52
CA GLU A 285 41.09 1.45 -34.34
C GLU A 285 41.25 2.52 -33.23
N CYS A 286 40.39 2.49 -32.20
CA CYS A 286 40.46 3.46 -31.11
C CYS A 286 41.16 2.90 -29.87
N ARG A 287 41.75 3.78 -29.05
CA ARG A 287 42.45 3.41 -27.80
C ARG A 287 41.63 2.52 -26.86
N SER A 288 40.31 2.75 -26.75
CA SER A 288 39.43 1.90 -25.95
C SER A 288 39.30 0.48 -26.51
N ALA A 289 39.27 0.35 -27.84
CA ALA A 289 39.22 -0.92 -28.56
C ALA A 289 40.56 -1.66 -28.48
N ASP A 290 41.70 -0.97 -28.69
CA ASP A 290 43.04 -1.57 -28.57
C ASP A 290 43.29 -2.16 -27.18
N LYS A 291 42.93 -1.40 -26.14
CA LYS A 291 43.05 -1.87 -24.76
C LYS A 291 42.19 -3.11 -24.50
N LEU A 292 40.98 -3.14 -25.05
CA LEU A 292 40.10 -4.30 -24.92
C LEU A 292 40.62 -5.50 -25.71
N ARG A 293 41.08 -5.30 -26.95
CA ARG A 293 41.72 -6.34 -27.78
C ARG A 293 42.91 -6.96 -27.06
N GLY A 294 43.84 -6.16 -26.53
CA GLY A 294 44.99 -6.67 -25.80
C GLY A 294 44.62 -7.50 -24.56
N LEU A 295 43.55 -7.14 -23.84
CA LEU A 295 43.07 -7.92 -22.70
C LEU A 295 42.38 -9.23 -23.13
N LEU A 296 41.62 -9.21 -24.24
CA LEU A 296 41.00 -10.41 -24.80
C LEU A 296 42.07 -11.38 -25.32
N ASP A 297 43.04 -10.88 -26.08
CA ASP A 297 44.18 -11.65 -26.60
C ASP A 297 45.00 -12.27 -25.46
N GLN A 298 45.20 -11.52 -24.36
CA GLN A 298 45.86 -12.02 -23.16
C GLN A 298 45.09 -13.20 -22.54
N GLU A 299 43.76 -13.12 -22.43
CA GLU A 299 42.97 -14.23 -21.87
C GLU A 299 42.93 -15.44 -22.83
N ILE A 300 42.80 -15.20 -24.15
CA ILE A 300 42.87 -16.24 -25.18
C ILE A 300 44.20 -17.01 -25.08
N PHE A 301 45.31 -16.28 -24.96
CA PHE A 301 46.63 -16.90 -24.83
C PHE A 301 46.74 -17.73 -23.54
N LEU A 302 46.30 -17.19 -22.40
CA LEU A 302 46.38 -17.92 -21.11
C LEU A 302 45.48 -19.15 -21.09
N LEU A 303 44.29 -19.09 -21.68
CA LEU A 303 43.40 -20.25 -21.82
C LEU A 303 43.99 -21.31 -22.76
N SER A 304 44.67 -20.90 -23.83
CA SER A 304 45.38 -21.84 -24.72
C SER A 304 46.56 -22.57 -24.05
N LYS A 305 46.96 -22.13 -22.86
CA LYS A 305 48.01 -22.73 -22.03
C LYS A 305 47.45 -23.45 -20.79
N ASP A 306 46.15 -23.72 -20.75
CA ASP A 306 45.45 -24.42 -19.66
C ASP A 306 45.71 -23.81 -18.27
N VAL A 307 45.80 -22.48 -18.19
CA VAL A 307 45.92 -21.78 -16.90
C VAL A 307 44.62 -21.88 -16.11
N ASN A 308 44.72 -22.26 -14.83
CA ASN A 308 43.58 -22.37 -13.91
C ASN A 308 42.69 -21.11 -13.89
N ASP A 309 41.38 -21.32 -13.96
CA ASP A 309 40.36 -20.26 -13.99
C ASP A 309 40.43 -19.29 -12.81
N GLU A 310 40.75 -19.78 -11.61
CA GLU A 310 40.86 -18.95 -10.40
C GLU A 310 41.90 -17.82 -10.53
N LYS A 311 42.96 -18.04 -11.30
CA LYS A 311 44.01 -17.04 -11.53
C LYS A 311 43.58 -15.97 -12.54
N LEU A 312 42.51 -16.21 -13.28
CA LEU A 312 42.01 -15.32 -14.34
C LEU A 312 40.96 -14.31 -13.83
N ASP A 313 40.46 -14.44 -12.61
CA ASP A 313 39.40 -13.58 -12.04
C ASP A 313 39.66 -12.07 -12.19
N PHE A 314 40.88 -11.63 -11.89
CA PHE A 314 41.25 -10.22 -12.03
C PHE A 314 41.32 -9.78 -13.49
N LEU A 315 41.80 -10.65 -14.39
CA LEU A 315 41.83 -10.38 -15.82
C LEU A 315 40.41 -10.27 -16.38
N ARG A 316 39.51 -11.20 -16.01
CA ARG A 316 38.09 -11.18 -16.38
C ARG A 316 37.38 -9.91 -15.91
N LYS A 317 37.61 -9.49 -14.67
CA LYS A 317 37.09 -8.20 -14.14
C LYS A 317 37.62 -7.00 -14.93
N ARG A 318 38.88 -7.03 -15.37
CA ARG A 318 39.48 -5.98 -16.22
C ARG A 318 38.88 -5.97 -17.62
N ILE A 319 38.64 -7.13 -18.22
CA ILE A 319 37.98 -7.28 -19.53
C ILE A 319 36.57 -6.68 -19.46
N LEU A 320 35.76 -7.05 -18.46
CA LEU A 320 34.41 -6.49 -18.27
C LEU A 320 34.43 -4.96 -18.10
N GLY A 321 35.36 -4.45 -17.29
CA GLY A 321 35.53 -3.00 -17.12
C GLY A 321 35.95 -2.29 -18.41
N SER A 322 36.86 -2.89 -19.18
CA SER A 322 37.32 -2.35 -20.47
C SER A 322 36.24 -2.42 -21.55
N PHE A 323 35.41 -3.48 -21.54
CA PHE A 323 34.26 -3.63 -22.43
C PHE A 323 33.21 -2.54 -22.16
N LEU A 324 32.85 -2.30 -20.90
CA LEU A 324 31.93 -1.23 -20.54
C LEU A 324 32.47 0.16 -20.92
N GLN A 325 33.77 0.38 -20.78
CA GLN A 325 34.40 1.63 -21.21
C GLN A 325 34.34 1.77 -22.73
N PHE A 326 34.63 0.70 -23.48
CA PHE A 326 34.49 0.68 -24.93
C PHE A 326 33.05 0.99 -25.36
N ALA A 327 32.05 0.30 -24.81
CA ALA A 327 30.63 0.53 -25.10
C ALA A 327 30.18 1.98 -24.80
N ARG A 328 30.75 2.63 -23.77
CA ARG A 328 30.51 4.05 -23.47
C ARG A 328 31.15 4.98 -24.49
N THR A 329 32.35 4.66 -24.98
CA THR A 329 33.10 5.56 -25.87
C THR A 329 32.92 5.27 -27.36
N VAL A 330 32.24 4.18 -27.73
CA VAL A 330 32.13 3.71 -29.13
C VAL A 330 31.56 4.77 -30.08
N HIS A 331 30.59 5.56 -29.63
CA HIS A 331 30.00 6.66 -30.41
C HIS A 331 31.00 7.78 -30.74
N SER A 332 32.04 7.95 -29.92
CA SER A 332 33.11 8.95 -30.09
C SER A 332 34.30 8.44 -30.92
N CYS A 333 34.27 7.19 -31.39
CA CYS A 333 35.30 6.62 -32.29
C CYS A 333 35.29 7.41 -33.61
N ARG A 334 36.45 7.92 -34.04
CA ARG A 334 36.64 8.52 -35.39
C ARG A 334 36.95 7.47 -36.47
N CYS A 335 36.70 6.21 -36.17
CA CYS A 335 37.10 5.06 -36.95
C CYS A 335 36.29 5.01 -38.26
N ARG A 336 36.98 4.90 -39.40
CA ARG A 336 36.41 5.09 -40.75
C ARG A 336 35.51 3.92 -41.20
N ARG A 337 35.72 2.74 -40.63
CA ARG A 337 35.03 1.47 -40.97
C ARG A 337 33.71 1.24 -40.21
N VAL A 338 33.27 2.17 -39.36
CA VAL A 338 32.09 1.99 -38.49
C VAL A 338 30.99 2.99 -38.86
N ALA A 339 29.94 2.49 -39.53
CA ALA A 339 28.85 3.29 -40.07
C ALA A 339 27.77 3.67 -39.01
N SER A 340 27.57 2.83 -37.99
CA SER A 340 26.59 3.08 -36.93
C SER A 340 27.27 3.61 -35.67
N ARG A 341 26.98 4.87 -35.32
CA ARG A 341 27.51 5.53 -34.10
C ARG A 341 26.36 5.86 -33.17
N HIS A 342 25.82 4.85 -32.49
CA HIS A 342 24.79 5.07 -31.49
C HIS A 342 25.39 5.57 -30.18
N GLU A 343 25.00 6.77 -29.77
CA GLU A 343 25.38 7.32 -28.49
C GLU A 343 24.53 6.72 -27.36
N PHE A 344 25.15 5.84 -26.57
CA PHE A 344 24.55 5.32 -25.35
C PHE A 344 24.86 6.26 -24.19
N ARG A 345 23.82 6.78 -23.54
CA ARG A 345 23.95 7.62 -22.33
C ARG A 345 23.00 7.12 -21.26
N GLU A 346 23.40 7.27 -20.01
CA GLU A 346 22.44 7.22 -18.91
C GLU A 346 21.62 8.52 -18.94
N PRO A 347 20.33 8.48 -18.57
CA PRO A 347 19.53 9.69 -18.39
C PRO A 347 20.27 10.63 -17.44
N LEU A 348 20.59 11.84 -17.93
CA LEU A 348 21.13 12.89 -17.08
C LEU A 348 20.14 13.12 -15.94
N GLN A 349 20.56 12.85 -14.71
CA GLN A 349 19.79 13.25 -13.54
C GLN A 349 19.77 14.78 -13.53
N ARG A 350 18.65 15.36 -13.97
CA ARG A 350 18.54 16.80 -14.27
C ARG A 350 18.78 17.72 -13.05
N ASN A 351 18.81 17.18 -11.82
CA ASN A 351 18.97 17.99 -10.60
C ASN A 351 20.13 17.45 -9.74
N ARG A 352 21.32 18.01 -9.93
CA ARG A 352 22.46 17.81 -9.03
C ARG A 352 22.64 19.02 -8.13
N ILE A 353 22.76 18.80 -6.83
CA ILE A 353 22.98 19.85 -5.82
C ILE A 353 24.40 19.67 -5.27
N PHE A 354 25.10 20.78 -5.05
CA PHE A 354 26.44 20.78 -4.48
C PHE A 354 26.38 20.63 -2.95
N CYS A 355 27.05 19.62 -2.41
CA CYS A 355 27.15 19.42 -0.97
C CYS A 355 28.30 20.25 -0.38
N LEU A 356 28.00 21.16 0.54
CA LEU A 356 28.98 22.02 1.23
C LEU A 356 29.95 21.25 2.13
N SER A 357 29.53 20.08 2.65
CA SER A 357 30.36 19.29 3.58
C SER A 357 31.36 18.38 2.87
N CYS A 358 30.95 17.63 1.85
CA CYS A 358 31.87 16.75 1.10
C CYS A 358 32.39 17.35 -0.20
N LYS A 359 31.98 18.58 -0.55
CA LYS A 359 32.36 19.30 -1.77
C LYS A 359 32.12 18.49 -3.05
N LYS A 360 31.04 17.69 -3.08
CA LYS A 360 30.67 16.82 -4.22
C LYS A 360 29.26 17.16 -4.70
N PHE A 361 29.06 17.13 -6.02
CA PHE A 361 27.72 17.16 -6.62
C PHE A 361 27.02 15.82 -6.36
N ARG A 362 25.81 15.88 -5.80
CA ARG A 362 24.97 14.72 -5.50
C ARG A 362 23.58 14.92 -6.10
N ALA A 363 22.84 13.84 -6.32
CA ALA A 363 21.49 13.95 -6.85
C ALA A 363 20.60 14.68 -5.84
N ALA A 364 19.58 15.41 -6.28
CA ALA A 364 18.67 16.10 -5.37
C ALA A 364 18.01 15.15 -4.34
N CYS A 365 17.74 13.90 -4.73
CA CYS A 365 17.21 12.86 -3.85
C CYS A 365 18.19 12.39 -2.75
N ASP A 366 19.49 12.71 -2.87
CA ASP A 366 20.52 12.44 -1.87
C ASP A 366 20.58 13.53 -0.78
N PHE A 367 19.76 14.57 -0.88
CA PHE A 367 19.63 15.60 0.14
C PHE A 367 18.37 15.34 0.98
N PRO A 368 18.40 15.64 2.29
CA PRO A 368 17.18 15.59 3.09
C PRO A 368 16.18 16.62 2.55
N ALA A 369 14.90 16.27 2.47
CA ALA A 369 13.84 17.24 2.27
C ALA A 369 13.89 18.20 3.47
N ALA A 370 14.08 19.50 3.23
CA ALA A 370 14.32 20.46 4.30
C ALA A 370 13.01 20.83 5.00
N THR A 371 12.59 20.00 5.94
CA THR A 371 11.41 20.19 6.79
C THR A 371 11.63 21.26 7.87
N ARG A 372 12.87 21.35 8.38
CA ARG A 372 13.30 22.19 9.50
C ARG A 372 14.27 23.30 9.06
N ARG A 373 14.41 24.34 9.91
CA ARG A 373 14.97 25.70 9.74
C ARG A 373 16.26 25.94 8.93
N ARG A 374 16.86 25.00 8.20
CA ARG A 374 18.01 25.27 7.32
C ARG A 374 17.91 24.42 6.07
N GLU A 375 17.91 25.06 4.90
CA GLU A 375 18.25 24.41 3.63
C GLU A 375 19.66 23.83 3.79
N THR A 376 19.76 22.59 4.26
CA THR A 376 21.05 21.94 4.36
C THR A 376 21.45 21.56 2.95
N LEU A 377 22.31 22.37 2.33
CA LEU A 377 23.14 21.96 1.19
C LEU A 377 24.17 20.90 1.63
N ARG A 378 23.76 19.94 2.45
CA ARG A 378 24.53 18.80 2.95
C ARG A 378 23.77 17.55 2.56
N CYS A 379 24.44 16.63 1.87
CA CYS A 379 23.83 15.36 1.52
C CYS A 379 23.54 14.51 2.78
N LYS A 380 22.59 13.57 2.67
CA LYS A 380 22.19 12.64 3.75
C LYS A 380 23.39 11.94 4.40
N ALA A 381 24.40 11.58 3.61
CA ALA A 381 25.63 10.97 4.11
C ALA A 381 26.44 11.90 5.03
N CYS A 382 26.60 13.18 4.66
CA CYS A 382 27.32 14.16 5.49
C CYS A 382 26.52 14.58 6.72
N VAL A 383 25.19 14.71 6.59
CA VAL A 383 24.30 14.95 7.74
C VAL A 383 24.46 13.81 8.74
N ARG A 384 24.42 12.56 8.26
CA ARG A 384 24.61 11.40 9.12
C ARG A 384 25.99 11.31 9.75
N LEU A 385 27.07 11.56 9.01
CA LEU A 385 28.42 11.58 9.60
C LEU A 385 28.51 12.55 10.79
N ARG A 386 27.76 13.65 10.75
CA ARG A 386 27.67 14.62 11.85
C ARG A 386 26.71 14.19 12.97
N VAL A 387 25.75 13.33 12.69
CA VAL A 387 24.84 12.74 13.69
C VAL A 387 25.51 11.55 14.39
N ASN A 388 26.35 10.79 13.69
CA ASN A 388 27.11 9.64 14.22
C ASN A 388 28.18 10.04 15.26
N THR A 389 28.46 11.35 15.44
CA THR A 389 29.26 11.85 16.57
C THR A 389 28.41 12.10 17.83
N ARG A 390 27.09 11.87 17.76
CA ARG A 390 26.14 11.92 18.88
C ARG A 390 25.64 10.50 19.16
N VAL A 391 25.02 10.32 20.34
CA VAL A 391 24.44 9.05 20.82
C VAL A 391 23.66 8.36 19.70
N THR A 392 23.91 7.07 19.47
CA THR A 392 23.18 6.32 18.45
C THR A 392 21.73 6.16 18.89
N VAL A 393 20.80 6.38 17.97
CA VAL A 393 19.37 6.39 18.26
C VAL A 393 18.68 5.41 17.34
N ASP A 394 17.81 4.56 17.90
CA ASP A 394 16.90 3.77 17.09
C ASP A 394 15.80 4.65 16.48
N LEU A 395 15.83 4.80 15.16
CA LEU A 395 14.83 5.56 14.39
C LEU A 395 13.64 4.70 13.93
N LYS A 396 13.68 3.37 14.13
CA LYS A 396 12.65 2.47 13.63
C LYS A 396 11.26 2.75 14.21
N PRO A 397 11.08 2.99 15.53
CA PRO A 397 9.75 3.31 16.06
C PRO A 397 9.15 4.57 15.43
N PHE A 398 9.95 5.61 15.24
CA PHE A 398 9.49 6.86 14.62
C PHE A 398 9.24 6.74 13.12
N ALA A 399 10.00 5.87 12.43
CA ALA A 399 9.74 5.54 11.03
C ALA A 399 8.40 4.79 10.87
N TYR A 400 8.10 3.88 11.80
CA TYR A 400 6.83 3.16 11.85
C TYR A 400 5.66 4.11 12.10
N ILE A 401 5.75 5.02 13.08
CA ILE A 401 4.72 6.04 13.31
C ILE A 401 4.46 6.87 12.02
N LEU A 402 5.53 7.26 11.31
CA LEU A 402 5.40 8.02 10.07
C LEU A 402 4.75 7.21 8.93
N GLU A 403 5.07 5.92 8.82
CA GLU A 403 4.46 5.03 7.83
C GLU A 403 2.96 4.89 8.09
N ARG A 404 2.55 4.73 9.34
CA ARG A 404 1.15 4.68 9.75
C ARG A 404 0.39 5.96 9.44
N VAL A 405 0.98 7.12 9.74
CA VAL A 405 0.40 8.41 9.35
C VAL A 405 0.22 8.50 7.83
N ARG A 406 1.15 7.99 7.03
CA ARG A 406 1.03 8.01 5.55
C ARG A 406 -0.04 7.06 5.04
N GLU A 407 -0.19 5.90 5.65
CA GLU A 407 -1.28 4.96 5.37
C GLU A 407 -2.65 5.60 5.63
N ASP A 408 -2.81 6.27 6.78
CA ASP A 408 -4.05 6.92 7.19
C ASP A 408 -4.43 8.10 6.26
N GLU A 409 -3.44 8.85 5.75
CA GLU A 409 -3.69 10.00 4.87
C GLU A 409 -4.07 9.61 3.44
N GLY A 410 -3.66 8.42 2.96
CA GLY A 410 -4.00 7.83 1.66
C GLY A 410 -3.60 8.60 0.38
N SER A 411 -3.30 9.90 0.48
CA SER A 411 -3.13 10.82 -0.64
C SER A 411 -1.68 11.27 -0.82
N ARG A 412 -1.16 11.14 -2.04
CA ARG A 412 0.16 11.65 -2.41
C ARG A 412 0.16 13.17 -2.37
N GLY A 413 1.10 13.76 -1.63
CA GLY A 413 1.23 15.21 -1.48
C GLY A 413 0.81 15.76 -0.11
N SER A 414 0.46 14.89 0.85
CA SER A 414 0.26 15.26 2.25
C SER A 414 1.56 15.78 2.88
N LEU A 415 1.45 16.61 3.93
CA LEU A 415 2.61 17.12 4.68
C LEU A 415 3.46 16.00 5.28
N ALA A 416 2.87 14.83 5.55
CA ALA A 416 3.57 13.63 6.01
C ALA A 416 4.61 13.09 5.00
N ASP A 417 4.42 13.33 3.70
CA ASP A 417 5.38 12.92 2.67
C ASP A 417 6.66 13.76 2.70
N ALA A 418 6.55 15.01 3.14
CA ALA A 418 7.69 15.91 3.28
C ALA A 418 8.52 15.63 4.54
N MET A 419 7.98 14.89 5.50
CA MET A 419 8.66 14.58 6.77
C MET A 419 9.59 13.36 6.68
N SER A 420 10.64 13.38 7.48
CA SER A 420 11.56 12.25 7.70
C SER A 420 11.34 11.61 9.08
N ALA A 421 11.83 10.38 9.28
CA ALA A 421 11.76 9.70 10.58
C ALA A 421 12.44 10.52 11.72
N GLN A 422 13.47 11.31 11.39
CA GLN A 422 14.11 12.22 12.34
C GLN A 422 13.20 13.39 12.74
N ASP A 423 12.33 13.83 11.84
CA ASP A 423 11.34 14.88 12.10
C ASP A 423 10.26 14.36 13.06
N VAL A 424 9.79 13.12 12.84
CA VAL A 424 8.85 12.47 13.75
C VAL A 424 9.47 12.19 15.11
N ARG A 425 10.75 11.78 15.18
CA ARG A 425 11.46 11.65 16.47
C ARG A 425 11.41 12.93 17.29
N HIS A 426 11.71 14.06 16.66
CA HIS A 426 11.69 15.36 17.32
C HIS A 426 10.27 15.77 17.74
N LEU A 427 9.29 15.53 16.86
CA LEU A 427 7.89 15.75 17.20
C LEU A 427 7.48 14.94 18.44
N VAL A 428 7.81 13.65 18.48
CA VAL A 428 7.45 12.78 19.61
C VAL A 428 8.22 13.14 20.88
N LEU A 429 9.55 13.24 20.83
CA LEU A 429 10.36 13.37 22.05
C LEU A 429 10.53 14.81 22.54
N ASP A 430 10.71 15.77 21.64
CA ASP A 430 11.04 17.14 22.05
C ASP A 430 9.78 18.01 22.17
N ILE A 431 8.75 17.77 21.33
CA ILE A 431 7.49 18.55 21.35
C ILE A 431 6.43 17.88 22.23
N TRP A 432 6.24 16.57 22.10
CA TRP A 432 5.27 15.80 22.88
C TRP A 432 5.89 15.12 24.12
N HIS A 433 7.16 15.39 24.43
CA HIS A 433 7.87 14.88 25.61
C HIS A 433 7.98 13.35 25.72
N GLY A 434 7.73 12.62 24.63
CA GLY A 434 7.98 11.19 24.51
C GLY A 434 6.93 10.27 25.12
N HIS A 435 5.82 10.82 25.63
CA HIS A 435 4.77 10.02 26.25
C HIS A 435 3.38 10.37 25.72
N SER A 436 2.44 9.43 25.79
CA SER A 436 1.05 9.68 25.42
C SER A 436 0.46 10.80 26.28
N VAL A 437 -0.49 11.53 25.69
CA VAL A 437 -1.11 12.68 26.36
C VAL A 437 -2.14 12.24 27.41
N LEU A 438 -2.65 11.00 27.32
CA LEU A 438 -3.68 10.46 28.22
C LEU A 438 -3.11 9.49 29.27
N SER A 439 -2.51 8.37 28.83
CA SER A 439 -1.96 7.35 29.73
C SER A 439 -0.54 7.61 30.22
N GLU A 440 0.14 8.64 29.70
CA GLU A 440 1.58 8.90 29.94
C GLU A 440 2.49 7.71 29.59
N CYS A 441 2.05 6.82 28.68
CA CYS A 441 2.86 5.71 28.17
C CYS A 441 4.05 6.25 27.37
N ASP A 442 5.27 5.82 27.70
CA ASP A 442 6.53 6.30 27.14
C ASP A 442 7.14 5.36 26.09
N ASP A 443 6.55 4.19 25.83
CA ASP A 443 7.06 3.24 24.82
C ASP A 443 6.77 3.73 23.38
N PRO A 444 7.81 4.11 22.59
CA PRO A 444 7.63 4.58 21.23
C PRO A 444 6.98 3.57 20.28
N ARG A 445 6.93 2.28 20.64
CA ARG A 445 6.34 1.21 19.83
C ARG A 445 4.82 1.15 19.90
N GLU A 446 4.22 1.70 20.96
CA GLU A 446 2.77 1.75 21.19
C GLU A 446 2.16 3.10 20.80
N LEU A 447 3.02 4.11 20.62
CA LEU A 447 2.61 5.47 20.27
C LEU A 447 2.17 5.60 18.80
N ARG A 448 1.20 6.50 18.59
CA ARG A 448 0.60 6.89 17.32
C ARG A 448 0.42 8.41 17.30
N LEU A 449 0.35 8.97 16.09
CA LEU A 449 0.11 10.41 15.87
C LEU A 449 -1.13 10.64 14.99
N PRO A 450 -2.35 10.29 15.46
CA PRO A 450 -3.58 10.57 14.71
C PRO A 450 -3.84 12.07 14.55
N ARG A 451 -4.79 12.40 13.66
CA ARG A 451 -5.28 13.78 13.49
C ARG A 451 -5.95 14.25 14.78
N TYR A 452 -5.60 15.45 15.24
CA TYR A 452 -6.31 16.05 16.37
C TYR A 452 -7.74 16.45 15.96
N GLU A 453 -7.86 17.19 14.87
CA GLU A 453 -9.14 17.60 14.28
C GLU A 453 -9.37 16.84 12.97
N ALA A 454 -10.41 16.00 12.93
CA ALA A 454 -10.70 15.11 11.80
C ALA A 454 -11.00 15.88 10.49
N SER A 455 -11.54 17.10 10.61
CA SER A 455 -11.89 17.97 9.48
C SER A 455 -10.68 18.50 8.71
N LYS A 456 -9.51 18.58 9.36
CA LYS A 456 -8.28 19.14 8.79
C LYS A 456 -7.31 18.01 8.40
N PRO A 457 -6.48 18.22 7.37
CA PRO A 457 -5.45 17.26 7.01
C PRO A 457 -4.42 17.11 8.14
N TRP A 458 -3.71 15.98 8.16
CA TRP A 458 -2.68 15.76 9.16
C TRP A 458 -1.52 16.76 8.98
N SER A 459 -1.05 17.28 10.10
CA SER A 459 0.15 18.12 10.17
C SER A 459 0.78 18.01 11.55
N PRO A 460 2.05 18.44 11.74
CA PRO A 460 2.67 18.51 13.06
C PRO A 460 1.91 19.39 14.08
N TRP A 461 1.02 20.26 13.62
CA TRP A 461 0.17 21.14 14.42
C TRP A 461 -1.32 20.80 14.32
N ASN A 462 -1.64 19.61 13.80
CA ASN A 462 -2.97 19.00 13.81
C ASN A 462 -2.83 17.49 14.11
N CYS A 463 -1.98 17.16 15.08
CA CYS A 463 -1.79 15.80 15.55
C CYS A 463 -1.85 15.75 17.08
N VAL A 464 -2.02 14.56 17.64
CA VAL A 464 -1.97 14.32 19.09
C VAL A 464 -1.21 13.03 19.33
N LEU A 465 -0.33 12.98 20.34
CA LEU A 465 0.44 11.78 20.66
C LEU A 465 -0.39 10.89 21.60
N LEU A 466 -0.80 9.73 21.11
CA LEU A 466 -1.68 8.79 21.80
C LEU A 466 -1.15 7.36 21.66
N THR A 467 -1.60 6.44 22.50
CA THR A 467 -1.41 5.00 22.25
C THR A 467 -2.33 4.51 21.13
N GLU A 468 -2.08 3.31 20.62
CA GLU A 468 -2.94 2.69 19.61
C GLU A 468 -4.41 2.56 20.08
N GLN A 469 -4.63 2.12 21.33
CA GLN A 469 -5.98 1.99 21.90
C GLN A 469 -6.65 3.36 22.08
N GLU A 470 -5.91 4.35 22.57
CA GLU A 470 -6.40 5.73 22.71
C GLU A 470 -6.74 6.36 21.36
N THR A 471 -6.00 6.01 20.31
CA THR A 471 -6.24 6.50 18.95
C THR A 471 -7.57 5.97 18.40
N GLU A 472 -7.86 4.69 18.62
CA GLU A 472 -9.16 4.09 18.24
C GLU A 472 -10.32 4.78 18.98
N ALA A 473 -10.16 4.99 20.31
CA ALA A 473 -11.13 5.72 21.10
C ALA A 473 -11.32 7.17 20.59
N HIS A 474 -10.22 7.85 20.25
CA HIS A 474 -10.25 9.21 19.68
C HIS A 474 -11.05 9.27 18.38
N TYR A 475 -10.86 8.32 17.46
CA TYR A 475 -11.62 8.27 16.22
C TYR A 475 -13.10 7.97 16.44
N CYS A 476 -13.45 7.05 17.33
CA CYS A 476 -14.83 6.75 17.70
C CYS A 476 -15.54 7.97 18.30
N MET A 477 -14.85 8.72 19.16
CA MET A 477 -15.39 9.95 19.72
C MET A 477 -15.56 11.03 18.65
N ALA A 478 -14.57 11.22 17.77
CA ALA A 478 -14.65 12.20 16.68
C ALA A 478 -15.82 11.92 15.72
N ALA A 479 -16.10 10.64 15.42
CA ALA A 479 -17.24 10.24 14.60
C ALA A 479 -18.60 10.56 15.26
N SER A 480 -18.64 10.63 16.59
CA SER A 480 -19.84 10.91 17.38
C SER A 480 -20.15 12.42 17.51
N GLY A 481 -19.34 13.30 16.92
CA GLY A 481 -19.61 14.75 16.85
C GLY A 481 -19.46 15.54 18.15
N CYS A 482 -18.88 14.94 19.20
CA CYS A 482 -18.75 15.58 20.51
C CYS A 482 -17.58 16.59 20.56
N LEU A 483 -17.80 17.82 20.08
CA LEU A 483 -16.77 18.87 19.89
C LEU A 483 -15.82 19.17 21.08
N ALA A 484 -16.14 18.76 22.31
CA ALA A 484 -15.29 18.88 23.50
C ALA A 484 -14.70 17.52 23.94
N HIS A 485 -13.97 16.85 23.04
CA HIS A 485 -13.42 15.50 23.28
C HIS A 485 -12.40 15.41 24.43
N TYR A 486 -11.77 16.52 24.81
CA TYR A 486 -10.71 16.57 25.81
C TYR A 486 -10.99 17.65 26.86
N ALA A 487 -10.56 17.40 28.10
CA ALA A 487 -10.64 18.39 29.18
C ALA A 487 -9.83 19.66 28.84
N GLU A 488 -10.26 20.82 29.36
CA GLU A 488 -9.67 22.12 29.02
C GLU A 488 -8.15 22.20 29.26
N HIS A 489 -7.67 21.61 30.36
CA HIS A 489 -6.24 21.56 30.66
C HIS A 489 -5.44 20.82 29.57
N LEU A 490 -6.02 19.77 29.00
CA LEU A 490 -5.40 18.94 27.97
C LEU A 490 -5.42 19.64 26.62
N GLN A 491 -6.53 20.33 26.30
CA GLN A 491 -6.61 21.20 25.12
C GLN A 491 -5.54 22.29 25.15
N ARG A 492 -5.27 22.89 26.33
CA ARG A 492 -4.17 23.87 26.50
C ARG A 492 -2.80 23.24 26.27
N LYS A 493 -2.54 22.04 26.80
CA LYS A 493 -1.29 21.29 26.54
C LYS A 493 -1.11 21.00 25.05
N ILE A 494 -2.15 20.50 24.38
CA ILE A 494 -2.16 20.20 22.94
C ILE A 494 -1.91 21.47 22.13
N SER A 495 -2.58 22.57 22.46
CA SER A 495 -2.42 23.86 21.78
C SER A 495 -0.99 24.41 21.92
N LEU A 496 -0.37 24.24 23.09
CA LEU A 496 1.03 24.60 23.30
C LEU A 496 1.96 23.76 22.41
N ALA A 497 1.77 22.44 22.37
CA ALA A 497 2.54 21.53 21.52
C ALA A 497 2.39 21.90 20.03
N HIS A 498 1.18 22.20 19.57
CA HIS A 498 0.93 22.67 18.20
C HIS A 498 1.63 24.00 17.88
N THR A 499 1.68 24.91 18.85
CA THR A 499 2.36 26.20 18.70
C THR A 499 3.87 26.00 18.57
N THR A 500 4.47 25.17 19.43
CA THR A 500 5.88 24.76 19.34
C THR A 500 6.19 24.09 18.00
N ALA A 501 5.32 23.18 17.56
CA ALA A 501 5.46 22.53 16.25
C ALA A 501 5.46 23.51 15.08
N LYS A 502 4.60 24.54 15.09
CA LYS A 502 4.60 25.59 14.05
C LYS A 502 5.92 26.39 14.03
N ILE A 503 6.53 26.62 15.19
CA ILE A 503 7.79 27.35 15.33
C ILE A 503 8.97 26.54 14.80
N ASP A 504 9.00 25.24 15.12
CA ASP A 504 10.11 24.33 14.77
C ASP A 504 10.03 23.84 13.32
N PHE A 505 8.81 23.61 12.83
CA PHE A 505 8.52 23.20 11.44
C PHE A 505 8.13 24.38 10.54
N ARG A 506 8.69 25.57 10.74
CA ARG A 506 8.41 26.77 9.93
C ARG A 506 8.59 26.55 8.41
N GLY A 507 9.51 25.67 8.01
CA GLY A 507 9.72 25.29 6.60
C GLY A 507 8.52 24.56 6.00
N LEU A 508 7.87 23.68 6.76
CA LEU A 508 6.62 23.02 6.35
C LEU A 508 5.45 23.99 6.29
N VAL A 509 5.37 24.94 7.23
CA VAL A 509 4.32 25.97 7.21
C VAL A 509 4.41 26.82 5.93
N ALA A 510 5.62 27.15 5.49
CA ALA A 510 5.83 27.83 4.20
C ALA A 510 5.44 26.95 3.01
N PHE A 511 5.75 25.65 3.06
CA PHE A 511 5.39 24.69 2.02
C PHE A 511 3.87 24.50 1.87
N GLU A 512 3.14 24.42 2.98
CA GLU A 512 1.67 24.35 3.00
C GLU A 512 1.04 25.59 2.33
N LYS A 513 1.51 26.80 2.67
CA LYS A 513 1.06 28.05 2.05
C LYS A 513 1.29 28.07 0.54
N CYS A 514 2.44 27.60 0.08
CA CYS A 514 2.75 27.50 -1.35
C CYS A 514 1.89 26.46 -2.09
N GLN A 515 1.46 25.38 -1.42
CA GLN A 515 0.50 24.44 -1.99
C GLN A 515 -0.91 25.03 -2.06
N GLY A 516 -1.33 25.81 -1.05
CA GLY A 516 -2.60 26.53 -1.03
C GLY A 516 -2.75 27.50 -2.21
N MET A 517 -1.71 28.31 -2.48
CA MET A 517 -1.70 29.25 -3.62
C MET A 517 -1.79 28.56 -4.99
N LYS A 518 -1.30 27.32 -5.13
CA LYS A 518 -1.46 26.53 -6.36
C LYS A 518 -2.88 26.00 -6.53
N LYS A 519 -3.59 25.67 -5.45
CA LYS A 519 -4.99 25.25 -5.51
C LYS A 519 -5.94 26.42 -5.81
N GLU A 520 -5.69 27.61 -5.26
CA GLU A 520 -6.48 28.81 -5.56
C GLU A 520 -6.35 29.26 -7.02
N LYS A 521 -5.15 29.15 -7.63
CA LYS A 521 -4.98 29.44 -9.07
C LYS A 521 -5.65 28.42 -10.01
N ILE A 522 -6.02 27.25 -9.50
CA ILE A 522 -6.76 26.22 -10.26
C ILE A 522 -8.28 26.38 -10.07
N GLY A 523 -8.72 27.16 -9.07
CA GLY A 523 -10.13 27.47 -8.81
C GLY A 523 -10.76 28.54 -9.71
N GLY A 524 -10.01 29.09 -10.67
CA GLY A 524 -10.47 30.15 -11.55
C GLY A 524 -9.90 30.05 -12.95
N CYS A 525 -10.25 29.00 -13.70
CA CYS A 525 -10.38 29.01 -15.16
C CYS A 525 -10.84 27.62 -15.64
N GLN A 526 -12.04 27.56 -16.19
CA GLN A 526 -12.41 26.50 -17.12
C GLN A 526 -11.53 26.59 -18.38
N SER A 527 -11.24 25.42 -18.95
CA SER A 527 -10.79 25.18 -20.34
C SER A 527 -9.58 25.98 -20.84
N HIS A 528 -8.41 25.34 -20.90
CA HIS A 528 -7.62 25.09 -22.12
C HIS A 528 -6.19 24.64 -21.75
N LEU A 529 -5.77 23.53 -22.38
CA LEU A 529 -4.42 23.03 -22.66
C LEU A 529 -3.21 23.75 -22.03
N LEU A 530 -2.25 22.96 -21.54
CA LEU A 530 -0.88 22.93 -22.10
C LEU A 530 -0.11 21.68 -21.66
N ALA A 531 0.14 20.82 -22.65
CA ALA A 531 1.16 19.78 -22.61
C ALA A 531 2.57 20.42 -22.50
N PRO A 532 3.58 19.71 -21.97
CA PRO A 532 4.94 20.21 -21.98
C PRO A 532 5.46 20.25 -23.42
N LEU A 533 5.75 21.46 -23.90
CA LEU A 533 6.38 21.73 -25.19
C LEU A 533 7.74 21.03 -25.30
N ASP A 534 7.85 20.21 -26.34
CA ASP A 534 9.09 19.84 -27.00
C ASP A 534 9.82 21.11 -27.46
N ASN A 535 11.05 21.32 -26.98
CA ASN A 535 11.97 22.25 -27.63
C ASN A 535 12.91 21.44 -28.51
N ASN A 536 12.54 21.39 -29.79
CA ASN A 536 13.41 21.02 -30.89
C ASN A 536 13.71 22.27 -31.72
N MET A 537 14.97 22.37 -32.13
CA MET A 537 15.54 23.25 -33.15
C MET A 537 15.79 24.72 -32.79
N LEU A 538 17.07 25.09 -32.80
CA LEU A 538 17.63 25.87 -33.91
C LEU A 538 19.10 25.48 -34.07
N CYS A 539 19.41 24.90 -35.23
CA CYS A 539 20.71 25.08 -35.86
C CYS A 539 20.78 26.54 -36.33
N ASP A 540 21.87 27.24 -36.03
CA ASP A 540 22.67 28.00 -37.00
C ASP A 540 23.84 28.68 -36.29
N ASN A 541 25.01 28.59 -36.95
CA ASN A 541 26.38 29.00 -36.60
C ASN A 541 27.22 28.05 -35.75
#